data_AF-A0A925QSG8-F1
#
_entry.id   AF-A0A925QSG8-F1
#
_cell.length_a   1.000
_cell.length_b   1.000
_cell.length_c   1.000
_cell.angle_alpha   90.00
_cell.angle_beta   90.00
_cell.angle_gamma   90.00
#
_symmetry.space_group_name_H-M   'P 1'
#
loop_
_entity.id
_entity.type
_entity.pdbx_description
1 polymer ?
#
loop_
_entity_poly.entity_id
_entity_poly.type
_entity_poly.pdbx_seq_one_letter_code
_entity_poly.pdbx_strand_id
1 'polypeptide(L)'
;MSGLIGKFLADWRGAEEGRLAGLLHDLGKYGDRFQERLKGKDSGLDHWSQGAWLALTKYQSLAAALAIQGHHIGLQSLQEMKNADLRKLAASHPLNLSLSDPDSARLEARLAQDGLSPVQPPQPLFARMPNARVDEMLDVRRLFSALVDADFLDTEAHFNGNESGKVYRDCGPPLEAGRALQILTDHLQKLEQKASSSAPVRTLRSALNQACLDSATAQPGLFTLSAPTGSGKTLAMLAFALRHAEINKLDRIIVVIPYLSIIEQTAKTYHELFEPHFGSEYVLEHH
;
A
#
# COMPACT_ATOMS: atom_id res chain seq x y z
N MET A 1 8.40 -1.87 13.02
CA MET A 1 7.54 -2.36 11.91
C MET A 1 6.05 -2.59 12.23
N SER A 2 5.65 -3.56 13.06
CA SER A 2 4.22 -3.92 13.28
C SER A 2 3.30 -2.73 13.64
N GLY A 3 3.80 -1.78 14.44
CA GLY A 3 3.08 -0.53 14.74
C GLY A 3 2.84 0.38 13.52
N LEU A 4 3.76 0.42 12.55
CA LEU A 4 3.59 1.18 11.31
C LEU A 4 2.48 0.58 10.45
N ILE A 5 2.48 -0.74 10.28
CA ILE A 5 1.43 -1.48 9.56
C ILE A 5 0.08 -1.24 10.22
N GLY A 6 0.03 -1.36 11.55
CA GLY A 6 -1.19 -1.13 12.32
C GLY A 6 -1.75 0.28 12.20
N LYS A 7 -0.89 1.31 12.07
CA LYS A 7 -1.31 2.69 11.80
C LYS A 7 -1.83 2.86 10.38
N PHE A 8 -1.12 2.33 9.39
CA PHE A 8 -1.50 2.45 7.97
C PHE A 8 -2.82 1.72 7.66
N LEU A 9 -3.08 0.60 8.34
CA LEU A 9 -4.27 -0.22 8.14
C LEU A 9 -5.37 0.03 9.17
N ALA A 10 -5.29 1.06 10.01
CA ALA A 10 -6.15 1.23 11.20
C ALA A 10 -7.66 1.08 10.90
N ASP A 11 -8.14 1.64 9.79
CA ASP A 11 -9.55 1.62 9.40
C ASP A 11 -9.92 0.48 8.44
N TRP A 12 -9.02 -0.50 8.27
CA TRP A 12 -9.21 -1.63 7.36
C TRP A 12 -9.29 -2.95 8.13
N ARG A 13 -10.23 -3.81 7.71
CA ARG A 13 -10.52 -5.10 8.36
C ARG A 13 -9.32 -6.04 8.54
N GLY A 14 -8.26 -5.88 7.75
CA GLY A 14 -7.03 -6.68 7.85
C GLY A 14 -5.94 -6.10 8.75
N ALA A 15 -6.24 -5.08 9.56
CA ALA A 15 -5.25 -4.40 10.41
C ALA A 15 -4.49 -5.36 11.34
N GLU A 16 -5.22 -6.21 12.07
CA GLU A 16 -4.61 -7.16 13.03
C GLU A 16 -3.79 -8.24 12.32
N GLU A 17 -4.25 -8.73 11.18
CA GLU A 17 -3.49 -9.68 10.36
C GLU A 17 -2.24 -9.02 9.77
N GLY A 18 -2.29 -7.73 9.42
CA GLY A 18 -1.12 -6.95 9.03
C GLY A 18 -0.12 -6.75 10.18
N ARG A 19 -0.59 -6.43 11.40
CA ARG A 19 0.26 -6.34 12.60
C ARG A 19 0.97 -7.65 12.87
N LEU A 20 0.25 -8.77 12.74
CA LEU A 20 0.79 -10.12 12.84
C LEU A 20 1.89 -10.36 11.80
N ALA A 21 1.64 -10.00 10.54
CA ALA A 21 2.65 -10.12 9.49
C ALA A 21 3.92 -9.35 9.83
N GLY A 22 3.81 -8.10 10.30
CA GLY A 22 4.97 -7.31 10.72
C GLY A 22 5.78 -7.92 11.86
N LEU A 23 5.13 -8.61 12.81
CA LEU A 23 5.83 -9.31 13.90
C LEU A 23 6.53 -10.58 13.42
N LEU A 24 5.92 -11.29 12.47
CA LEU A 24 6.38 -12.63 12.09
C LEU A 24 7.27 -12.66 10.84
N HIS A 25 7.29 -11.61 10.00
CA HIS A 25 7.90 -11.69 8.67
C HIS A 25 9.39 -12.06 8.65
N ASP A 26 10.07 -11.79 9.76
CA ASP A 26 11.49 -12.02 9.99
C ASP A 26 11.77 -12.95 11.18
N LEU A 27 10.78 -13.76 11.60
CA LEU A 27 10.91 -14.63 12.77
C LEU A 27 12.16 -15.52 12.72
N GLY A 28 12.57 -15.96 11.52
CA GLY A 28 13.76 -16.77 11.34
C GLY A 28 15.07 -16.04 11.68
N LYS A 29 15.08 -14.70 11.80
CA LYS A 29 16.26 -13.94 12.26
C LYS A 29 16.65 -14.27 13.70
N TYR A 30 15.72 -14.75 14.51
CA TYR A 30 16.03 -15.28 15.85
C TYR A 30 16.82 -16.59 15.85
N GLY A 31 16.97 -17.26 14.71
CA GLY A 31 17.65 -18.56 14.62
C GLY A 31 19.16 -18.46 14.82
N ASP A 32 19.77 -19.48 15.45
CA ASP A 32 21.21 -19.48 15.76
C ASP A 32 22.07 -19.30 14.51
N ARG A 33 21.69 -19.95 13.41
CA ARG A 33 22.40 -19.80 12.12
C ARG A 33 22.32 -18.38 11.57
N PHE A 34 21.18 -17.71 11.77
CA PHE A 34 21.04 -16.32 11.34
C PHE A 34 21.93 -15.38 12.18
N GLN A 35 22.09 -15.67 13.47
CA GLN A 35 23.02 -14.93 14.33
C GLN A 35 24.48 -15.13 13.91
N GLU A 36 24.88 -16.33 13.46
CA GLU A 36 26.20 -16.54 12.88
C GLU A 36 26.37 -15.90 11.49
N ARG A 37 25.29 -15.82 10.69
CA ARG A 37 25.26 -15.03 9.44
C ARG A 37 25.56 -13.55 9.69
N LEU A 38 25.01 -12.95 10.73
CA LEU A 38 25.31 -11.54 11.09
C LEU A 38 26.79 -11.32 11.43
N LYS A 39 27.49 -12.36 11.85
CA LYS A 39 28.95 -12.36 12.10
C LYS A 39 29.77 -12.74 10.86
N GLY A 40 29.13 -12.96 9.70
CA GLY A 40 29.78 -13.36 8.46
C GLY A 40 30.20 -14.84 8.37
N LYS A 41 29.66 -15.71 9.23
CA LYS A 41 30.08 -17.12 9.33
C LYS A 41 29.12 -18.13 8.70
N ASP A 42 27.93 -17.69 8.30
CA ASP A 42 26.92 -18.52 7.63
C ASP A 42 26.24 -17.70 6.52
N SER A 43 25.61 -18.37 5.56
CA SER A 43 24.94 -17.74 4.41
C SER A 43 23.88 -18.70 3.81
N GLY A 44 23.10 -18.23 2.84
CA GLY A 44 22.10 -19.08 2.18
C GLY A 44 20.96 -19.52 3.11
N LEU A 45 20.48 -18.60 3.96
CA LEU A 45 19.43 -18.89 4.94
C LEU A 45 18.07 -18.32 4.53
N ASP A 46 17.05 -19.15 4.62
CA ASP A 46 15.65 -18.77 4.69
C ASP A 46 15.33 -18.36 6.14
N HIS A 47 14.85 -17.13 6.30
CA HIS A 47 14.50 -16.54 7.58
C HIS A 47 13.03 -16.09 7.65
N TRP A 48 12.24 -16.38 6.61
CA TRP A 48 10.86 -15.93 6.48
C TRP A 48 9.86 -17.08 6.55
N SER A 49 10.22 -18.27 6.08
CA SER A 49 9.29 -19.39 5.99
C SER A 49 8.78 -19.82 7.35
N GLN A 50 9.59 -19.78 8.41
CA GLN A 50 9.11 -20.09 9.76
C GLN A 50 8.00 -19.12 10.21
N GLY A 51 8.16 -17.82 9.93
CA GLY A 51 7.15 -16.81 10.22
C GLY A 51 5.88 -16.97 9.40
N ALA A 52 6.02 -17.20 8.09
CA ALA A 52 4.89 -17.46 7.20
C ALA A 52 4.12 -18.73 7.60
N TRP A 53 4.84 -19.81 7.92
CA TRP A 53 4.24 -21.07 8.35
C TRP A 53 3.49 -20.92 9.67
N LEU A 54 4.06 -20.18 10.63
CA LEU A 54 3.40 -19.91 11.90
C LEU A 54 2.11 -19.08 11.71
N ALA A 55 2.17 -18.03 10.89
CA ALA A 55 1.00 -17.22 10.53
C ALA A 55 -0.12 -18.09 9.93
N LEU A 56 0.22 -19.01 9.03
CA LEU A 56 -0.74 -19.90 8.39
C LEU A 56 -1.33 -20.94 9.34
N THR A 57 -0.50 -21.63 10.12
CA THR A 57 -0.90 -22.83 10.86
C THR A 57 -1.40 -22.56 12.27
N LYS A 58 -0.75 -21.66 13.00
CA LYS A 58 -1.13 -21.31 14.37
C LYS A 58 -2.17 -20.19 14.38
N TYR A 59 -1.95 -19.16 13.56
CA TYR A 59 -2.81 -17.97 13.56
C TYR A 59 -3.90 -17.97 12.48
N GLN A 60 -3.96 -19.01 11.64
CA GLN A 60 -4.96 -19.16 10.57
C GLN A 60 -5.05 -17.93 9.65
N SER A 61 -3.91 -17.27 9.46
CA SER A 61 -3.77 -15.97 8.80
C SER A 61 -3.07 -16.14 7.45
N LEU A 62 -3.86 -16.55 6.46
CA LEU A 62 -3.37 -16.85 5.10
C LEU A 62 -2.84 -15.60 4.38
N ALA A 63 -3.46 -14.43 4.56
CA ALA A 63 -3.00 -13.21 3.90
C ALA A 63 -1.66 -12.75 4.48
N ALA A 64 -1.48 -12.83 5.80
CA ALA A 64 -0.19 -12.62 6.45
C ALA A 64 0.86 -13.60 5.93
N ALA A 65 0.55 -14.90 5.87
CA ALA A 65 1.50 -15.91 5.40
C ALA A 65 1.96 -15.66 3.94
N LEU A 66 1.03 -15.31 3.05
CA LEU A 66 1.33 -14.94 1.67
C LEU A 66 2.17 -13.67 1.57
N ALA A 67 1.84 -12.65 2.36
CA ALA A 67 2.58 -11.39 2.36
C ALA A 67 4.00 -11.56 2.90
N ILE A 68 4.18 -12.34 3.97
CA ILE A 68 5.50 -12.66 4.52
C ILE A 68 6.36 -13.34 3.46
N GLN A 69 5.88 -14.43 2.85
CA GLN A 69 6.65 -15.07 1.77
C GLN A 69 6.90 -14.12 0.61
N GLY A 70 5.86 -13.38 0.19
CA GLY A 70 5.95 -12.46 -0.91
C GLY A 70 6.97 -11.36 -0.72
N HIS A 71 7.20 -10.91 0.52
CA HIS A 71 8.17 -9.87 0.84
C HIS A 71 9.61 -10.30 0.53
N HIS A 72 9.90 -11.59 0.66
CA HIS A 72 11.25 -12.13 0.42
C HIS A 72 11.47 -12.65 -1.00
N ILE A 73 10.44 -13.24 -1.63
CA ILE A 73 10.59 -13.94 -2.91
C ILE A 73 9.56 -13.53 -3.99
N GLY A 74 8.80 -12.46 -3.75
CA GLY A 74 7.69 -12.02 -4.61
C GLY A 74 6.40 -12.78 -4.33
N LEU A 75 5.24 -12.13 -4.52
CA LEU A 75 3.92 -12.73 -4.22
C LEU A 75 3.69 -14.02 -5.01
N GLN A 76 3.59 -15.12 -4.26
CA GLN A 76 3.37 -16.47 -4.76
C GLN A 76 1.87 -16.80 -4.86
N SER A 77 1.56 -17.82 -5.64
CA SER A 77 0.23 -18.43 -5.70
C SER A 77 -0.10 -19.19 -4.41
N LEU A 78 -1.40 -19.37 -4.16
CA LEU A 78 -1.91 -20.18 -3.04
C LEU A 78 -1.42 -21.64 -3.08
N GLN A 79 -1.14 -22.16 -4.26
CA GLN A 79 -0.68 -23.54 -4.43
C GLN A 79 0.77 -23.69 -3.97
N GLU A 80 1.61 -22.69 -4.25
CA GLU A 80 3.01 -22.66 -3.79
C GLU A 80 3.11 -22.56 -2.28
N MET A 81 2.17 -21.88 -1.61
CA MET A 81 2.11 -21.84 -0.13
C MET A 81 2.00 -23.22 0.51
N LYS A 82 1.33 -24.19 -0.14
CA LYS A 82 1.22 -25.57 0.38
C LYS A 82 2.56 -26.32 0.36
N ASN A 83 3.53 -25.83 -0.40
CA ASN A 83 4.88 -26.38 -0.46
C ASN A 83 5.82 -25.77 0.60
N ALA A 84 5.36 -24.76 1.33
CA ALA A 84 6.13 -24.10 2.39
C ALA A 84 6.05 -24.80 3.77
N ASP A 85 5.67 -26.08 3.80
CA ASP A 85 5.78 -26.91 5.01
C ASP A 85 7.26 -26.99 5.42
N LEU A 86 7.55 -26.60 6.67
CA LEU A 86 8.92 -26.52 7.18
C LEU A 86 9.68 -27.85 7.09
N ARG A 87 9.01 -29.00 7.21
CA ARG A 87 9.66 -30.32 7.05
C ARG A 87 10.08 -30.56 5.61
N LYS A 88 9.27 -30.13 4.63
CA LYS A 88 9.63 -30.21 3.20
C LYS A 88 10.79 -29.27 2.90
N LEU A 89 10.73 -28.02 3.38
CA LEU A 89 11.79 -27.03 3.19
C LEU A 89 13.12 -27.47 3.83
N ALA A 90 13.08 -28.09 5.01
CA ALA A 90 14.27 -28.64 5.67
C ALA A 90 14.89 -29.81 4.89
N ALA A 91 14.07 -30.60 4.19
CA ALA A 91 14.55 -31.73 3.38
C ALA A 91 15.06 -31.29 2.00
N SER A 92 14.34 -30.36 1.34
CA SER A 92 14.69 -29.83 0.03
C SER A 92 14.04 -28.47 -0.19
N HIS A 93 14.83 -27.41 -0.05
CA HIS A 93 14.39 -26.04 -0.28
C HIS A 93 14.46 -25.68 -1.77
N PRO A 94 13.40 -25.14 -2.39
CA PRO A 94 13.37 -24.86 -3.84
C PRO A 94 14.42 -23.84 -4.29
N LEU A 95 14.80 -22.91 -3.42
CA LEU A 95 15.86 -21.92 -3.65
C LEU A 95 17.26 -22.37 -3.18
N ASN A 96 17.44 -23.65 -2.84
CA ASN A 96 18.68 -24.19 -2.28
C ASN A 96 19.17 -23.43 -1.03
N LEU A 97 18.22 -23.02 -0.18
CA LEU A 97 18.48 -22.36 1.10
C LEU A 97 18.29 -23.35 2.25
N SER A 98 18.77 -22.99 3.43
CA SER A 98 18.45 -23.72 4.66
C SER A 98 17.61 -22.87 5.59
N LEU A 99 16.72 -23.50 6.35
CA LEU A 99 16.08 -22.83 7.49
C LEU A 99 17.15 -22.36 8.48
N SER A 100 16.98 -21.14 8.99
CA SER A 100 17.87 -20.56 10.02
C SER A 100 17.82 -21.30 11.37
N ASP A 101 16.76 -22.06 11.61
CA ASP A 101 16.54 -22.82 12.83
C ASP A 101 15.56 -23.98 12.56
N PRO A 102 15.85 -25.22 13.02
CA PRO A 102 14.94 -26.34 12.87
C PRO A 102 13.73 -26.31 13.83
N ASP A 103 13.75 -25.47 14.86
CA ASP A 103 12.76 -25.43 15.93
C ASP A 103 12.02 -24.08 15.97
N SER A 104 10.79 -24.06 15.45
CA SER A 104 9.96 -22.85 15.46
C SER A 104 9.53 -22.43 16.87
N ALA A 105 9.40 -23.37 17.82
CA ALA A 105 9.01 -23.04 19.19
C ALA A 105 10.13 -22.27 19.91
N ARG A 106 11.39 -22.59 19.61
CA ARG A 106 12.54 -21.79 20.08
C ARG A 106 12.51 -20.36 19.56
N LEU A 107 12.18 -20.16 18.29
CA LEU A 107 12.05 -18.82 17.71
C LEU A 107 10.93 -18.02 18.38
N GLU A 108 9.76 -18.65 18.59
CA GLU A 108 8.65 -18.02 19.30
C GLU A 108 9.00 -17.66 20.75
N ALA A 109 9.73 -18.54 21.46
CA ALA A 109 10.17 -18.26 22.82
C ALA A 109 11.14 -17.07 22.88
N ARG A 110 12.06 -16.94 21.91
CA ARG A 110 12.98 -15.79 21.82
C ARG A 110 12.25 -14.50 21.47
N LEU A 111 11.30 -14.56 20.54
CA LEU A 111 10.42 -13.42 20.23
C LEU A 111 9.68 -12.93 21.50
N ALA A 112 9.14 -13.86 22.29
CA ALA A 112 8.47 -13.54 23.55
C ALA A 112 9.41 -12.96 24.62
N GLN A 113 10.68 -13.36 24.65
CA GLN A 113 11.69 -12.79 25.57
C GLN A 113 11.95 -11.31 25.28
N ASP A 114 11.81 -10.88 24.01
CA ASP A 114 11.89 -9.47 23.61
C ASP A 114 10.58 -8.69 23.89
N GLY A 115 9.63 -9.30 24.61
CA GLY A 115 8.34 -8.69 24.92
C GLY A 115 7.37 -8.65 23.74
N LEU A 116 7.69 -9.33 22.63
CA LEU A 116 6.85 -9.39 21.44
C LEU A 116 6.01 -10.68 21.49
N SER A 117 4.69 -10.53 21.68
CA SER A 117 3.75 -11.66 21.70
C SER A 117 2.72 -11.47 20.60
N PRO A 118 2.82 -12.22 19.48
CA PRO A 118 1.83 -12.13 18.43
C PRO A 118 0.45 -12.53 18.95
N VAL A 119 -0.56 -11.74 18.60
CA VAL A 119 -1.94 -11.94 19.04
C VAL A 119 -2.74 -12.55 17.90
N GLN A 120 -3.62 -13.49 18.21
CA GLN A 120 -4.57 -14.06 17.24
C GLN A 120 -5.46 -12.95 16.68
N PRO A 121 -5.47 -12.72 15.36
CA PRO A 121 -6.42 -11.80 14.75
C PRO A 121 -7.86 -12.27 15.05
N PRO A 122 -8.75 -11.38 15.53
CA PRO A 122 -10.10 -11.77 15.92
C PRO A 122 -10.93 -12.24 14.72
N GLN A 123 -10.64 -11.69 13.54
CA GLN A 123 -11.22 -12.10 12.26
C GLN A 123 -10.11 -12.10 11.20
N PRO A 124 -9.57 -13.27 10.82
CA PRO A 124 -8.69 -13.37 9.66
C PRO A 124 -9.41 -12.88 8.39
N LEU A 125 -8.68 -12.29 7.45
CA LEU A 125 -9.21 -11.85 6.17
C LEU A 125 -9.91 -12.99 5.40
N PHE A 126 -9.39 -14.21 5.57
CA PHE A 126 -9.90 -15.41 4.94
C PHE A 126 -10.29 -16.47 5.98
N ALA A 127 -11.58 -16.51 6.34
CA ALA A 127 -12.14 -17.57 7.20
C ALA A 127 -12.20 -18.94 6.51
N ARG A 128 -12.13 -18.96 5.18
CA ARG A 128 -12.09 -20.16 4.34
C ARG A 128 -11.08 -19.95 3.22
N MET A 129 -10.72 -21.03 2.51
CA MET A 129 -9.90 -20.90 1.32
C MET A 129 -10.52 -19.90 0.33
N PRO A 130 -9.76 -18.89 -0.13
CA PRO A 130 -10.27 -17.89 -1.07
C PRO A 130 -10.55 -18.51 -2.44
N ASN A 131 -11.47 -17.91 -3.18
CA ASN A 131 -11.95 -18.37 -4.49
C ASN A 131 -11.31 -17.56 -5.64
N ALA A 132 -10.13 -16.99 -5.39
CA ALA A 132 -9.37 -16.18 -6.36
C ALA A 132 -10.17 -15.00 -6.95
N ARG A 133 -11.05 -14.39 -6.14
CA ARG A 133 -11.76 -13.17 -6.55
C ARG A 133 -10.82 -11.97 -6.55
N VAL A 134 -11.13 -10.97 -7.36
CA VAL A 134 -10.28 -9.77 -7.50
C VAL A 134 -10.15 -9.02 -6.17
N ASP A 135 -11.22 -8.91 -5.39
CA ASP A 135 -11.20 -8.29 -4.05
C ASP A 135 -10.28 -9.04 -3.08
N GLU A 136 -10.32 -10.37 -3.07
CA GLU A 136 -9.45 -11.20 -2.23
C GLU A 136 -7.97 -11.04 -2.61
N MET A 137 -7.68 -10.98 -3.91
CA MET A 137 -6.33 -10.72 -4.41
C MET A 137 -5.83 -9.31 -4.03
N LEU A 138 -6.70 -8.30 -4.10
CA LEU A 138 -6.37 -6.94 -3.68
C LEU A 138 -6.15 -6.83 -2.16
N ASP A 139 -6.88 -7.59 -1.34
CA ASP A 139 -6.67 -7.62 0.10
C ASP A 139 -5.25 -8.13 0.45
N VAL A 140 -4.81 -9.23 -0.18
CA VAL A 140 -3.44 -9.75 0.01
C VAL A 140 -2.41 -8.70 -0.44
N ARG A 141 -2.62 -8.08 -1.61
CA ARG A 141 -1.70 -7.07 -2.13
C ARG A 141 -1.64 -5.82 -1.26
N ARG A 142 -2.75 -5.43 -0.63
CA ARG A 142 -2.78 -4.30 0.31
C ARG A 142 -1.97 -4.62 1.56
N LEU A 143 -2.14 -5.80 2.15
CA LEU A 143 -1.36 -6.23 3.30
C LEU A 143 0.13 -6.37 2.95
N PHE A 144 0.43 -7.00 1.82
CA PHE A 144 1.80 -7.10 1.29
C PHE A 144 2.44 -5.73 1.09
N SER A 145 1.75 -4.79 0.46
CA SER A 145 2.24 -3.42 0.27
C SER A 145 2.49 -2.72 1.60
N ALA A 146 1.62 -2.91 2.60
CA ALA A 146 1.80 -2.33 3.92
C ALA A 146 3.01 -2.93 4.65
N LEU A 147 3.26 -4.24 4.50
CA LEU A 147 4.43 -4.91 5.06
C LEU A 147 5.72 -4.39 4.42
N VAL A 148 5.77 -4.30 3.09
CA VAL A 148 6.92 -3.77 2.35
C VAL A 148 7.20 -2.32 2.76
N ASP A 149 6.20 -1.44 2.71
CA ASP A 149 6.36 -0.03 3.07
C ASP A 149 6.84 0.13 4.52
N ALA A 150 6.26 -0.63 5.45
CA ALA A 150 6.68 -0.61 6.85
C ALA A 150 8.11 -1.09 7.07
N ASP A 151 8.62 -2.07 6.30
CA ASP A 151 10.00 -2.52 6.38
C ASP A 151 11.00 -1.47 5.88
N PHE A 152 10.69 -0.84 4.73
CA PHE A 152 11.49 0.26 4.21
C PHE A 152 11.53 1.45 5.18
N LEU A 153 10.37 1.88 5.70
CA LEU A 153 10.28 2.97 6.68
C LEU A 153 11.01 2.64 7.99
N ASP A 154 10.90 1.40 8.47
CA ASP A 154 11.53 0.99 9.73
C ASP A 154 13.06 0.85 9.61
N THR A 155 13.54 0.53 8.41
CA THR A 155 14.96 0.49 8.04
C THR A 155 15.51 1.90 7.85
N GLU A 156 14.84 2.75 7.07
CA GLU A 156 15.19 4.16 6.90
C GLU A 156 15.31 4.86 8.26
N ALA A 157 14.31 4.69 9.12
CA ALA A 157 14.30 5.32 10.44
C ALA A 157 15.40 4.80 11.36
N HIS A 158 15.88 3.56 11.17
CA HIS A 158 17.03 3.03 11.88
C HIS A 158 18.33 3.74 11.44
N PHE A 159 18.53 3.92 10.13
CA PHE A 159 19.73 4.60 9.60
C PHE A 159 19.73 6.11 9.87
N ASN A 160 18.56 6.74 9.94
CA ASN A 160 18.41 8.15 10.35
C ASN A 160 18.38 8.33 11.87
N GLY A 161 18.43 7.24 12.63
CA GLY A 161 18.36 7.26 14.08
C GLY A 161 19.54 7.98 14.74
N ASN A 162 19.33 8.42 15.99
CA ASN A 162 20.35 9.01 16.84
C ASN A 162 20.32 8.37 18.24
N GLU A 163 21.01 8.96 19.23
CA GLU A 163 21.06 8.44 20.61
C GLU A 163 19.67 8.27 21.26
N SER A 164 18.64 8.97 20.75
CA SER A 164 17.25 8.87 21.21
C SER A 164 16.44 7.78 20.51
N GLY A 165 17.03 7.04 19.57
CA GLY A 165 16.39 5.95 18.82
C GLY A 165 16.11 6.28 17.35
N LYS A 166 15.17 5.54 16.75
CA LYS A 166 14.80 5.68 15.34
C LYS A 166 14.14 7.03 15.06
N VAL A 167 14.48 7.64 13.92
CA VAL A 167 13.88 8.91 13.45
C VAL A 167 13.14 8.65 12.15
N TYR A 168 11.80 8.64 12.22
CA TYR A 168 10.94 8.47 11.05
C TYR A 168 10.84 9.79 10.27
N ARG A 169 10.84 9.70 8.93
CA ARG A 169 10.54 10.85 8.07
C ARG A 169 9.11 11.35 8.29
N ASP A 170 8.90 12.62 7.96
CA ASP A 170 7.57 13.22 8.01
C ASP A 170 6.62 12.55 7.00
N CYS A 171 5.33 12.51 7.35
CA CYS A 171 4.31 12.10 6.39
C CYS A 171 4.13 13.18 5.33
N GLY A 172 3.88 12.76 4.09
CA GLY A 172 3.46 13.67 3.02
C GLY A 172 2.19 14.43 3.39
N PRO A 173 1.95 15.59 2.75
CA PRO A 173 0.80 16.42 3.05
C PRO A 173 -0.52 15.65 2.84
N PRO A 174 -1.50 15.78 3.74
CA PRO A 174 -2.79 15.10 3.61
C PRO A 174 -3.60 15.67 2.44
N LEU A 175 -4.52 14.89 1.89
CA LEU A 175 -5.46 15.38 0.87
C LEU A 175 -6.42 16.42 1.48
N GLU A 176 -6.14 17.71 1.24
CA GLU A 176 -7.04 18.80 1.58
C GLU A 176 -8.09 18.99 0.46
N ALA A 177 -8.95 17.97 0.25
CA ALA A 177 -9.84 17.86 -0.91
C ALA A 177 -10.67 19.12 -1.21
N GLY A 178 -11.28 19.74 -0.18
CA GLY A 178 -12.07 20.97 -0.35
C GLY A 178 -11.23 22.17 -0.76
N ARG A 179 -10.03 22.35 -0.18
CA ARG A 179 -9.10 23.43 -0.54
C ARG A 179 -8.56 23.23 -1.95
N ALA A 180 -8.19 22.00 -2.30
CA ALA A 180 -7.75 21.65 -3.65
C ALA A 180 -8.87 21.83 -4.69
N LEU A 181 -10.14 21.53 -4.34
CA LEU A 181 -11.29 21.80 -5.21
C LEU A 181 -11.50 23.30 -5.45
N GLN A 182 -11.34 24.13 -4.41
CA GLN A 182 -11.41 25.58 -4.53
C GLN A 182 -10.33 26.11 -5.47
N ILE A 183 -9.07 25.68 -5.30
CA ILE A 183 -7.95 26.06 -6.16
C ILE A 183 -8.22 25.67 -7.63
N LEU A 184 -8.73 24.46 -7.86
CA LEU A 184 -9.11 24.00 -9.20
C LEU A 184 -10.23 24.85 -9.80
N THR A 185 -11.24 25.20 -9.01
CA THR A 185 -12.38 26.01 -9.46
C THR A 185 -11.92 27.42 -9.85
N ASP A 186 -11.07 28.05 -9.04
CA ASP A 186 -10.48 29.35 -9.34
C ASP A 186 -9.61 29.30 -10.61
N HIS A 187 -8.86 28.22 -10.80
CA HIS A 187 -8.06 27.99 -12.01
C HIS A 187 -8.96 27.87 -13.26
N LEU A 188 -10.05 27.08 -13.18
CA LEU A 188 -11.00 26.93 -14.28
C LEU A 188 -11.66 28.26 -14.65
N GLN A 189 -12.06 29.08 -13.67
CA GLN A 189 -12.62 30.42 -13.91
C GLN A 189 -11.61 31.33 -14.62
N LYS A 190 -10.34 31.32 -14.21
CA LYS A 190 -9.26 32.08 -14.87
C LYS A 190 -9.02 31.62 -16.31
N LEU A 191 -9.08 30.31 -16.56
CA LEU A 191 -8.98 29.76 -17.92
C LEU A 191 -10.14 30.22 -18.81
N GLU A 192 -11.37 30.22 -18.29
CA GLU A 192 -12.54 30.69 -19.03
C GLU A 192 -12.44 32.17 -19.42
N GLN A 193 -11.90 33.02 -18.52
CA GLN A 193 -11.69 34.44 -18.79
C GLN A 193 -10.60 34.71 -19.84
N LYS A 194 -9.56 33.87 -19.89
CA LYS A 194 -8.45 34.00 -20.86
C LYS A 194 -8.69 33.29 -22.19
N ALA A 195 -9.69 32.43 -22.29
CA ALA A 195 -9.87 31.56 -23.45
C ALA A 195 -10.53 32.28 -24.65
N SER A 196 -9.79 32.36 -25.75
CA SER A 196 -10.29 32.78 -27.08
C SER A 196 -11.16 31.71 -27.78
N SER A 197 -11.57 30.65 -27.08
CA SER A 197 -12.37 29.55 -27.65
C SER A 197 -13.75 30.00 -28.09
N SER A 198 -14.37 29.30 -29.04
CA SER A 198 -15.74 29.61 -29.47
C SER A 198 -16.75 29.40 -28.32
N ALA A 199 -17.84 30.16 -28.33
CA ALA A 199 -18.89 30.06 -27.31
C ALA A 199 -19.43 28.63 -27.09
N PRO A 200 -19.67 27.80 -28.14
CA PRO A 200 -20.14 26.43 -27.96
C PRO A 200 -19.17 25.53 -27.17
N VAL A 201 -17.86 25.71 -27.35
CA VAL A 201 -16.83 24.92 -26.65
C VAL A 201 -16.80 25.26 -25.17
N ARG A 202 -16.96 26.54 -24.82
CA ARG A 202 -17.05 26.97 -23.40
C ARG A 202 -18.29 26.39 -22.73
N THR A 203 -19.44 26.47 -23.38
CA THR A 203 -20.70 25.91 -22.85
C THR A 203 -20.57 24.40 -22.61
N LEU A 204 -19.98 23.66 -23.56
CA LEU A 204 -19.77 22.22 -23.41
C LEU A 204 -18.84 21.89 -22.23
N ARG A 205 -17.73 22.63 -22.06
CA ARG A 205 -16.79 22.44 -20.95
C ARG A 205 -17.42 22.73 -19.60
N SER A 206 -18.17 23.83 -19.50
CA SER A 206 -18.89 24.21 -18.29
C SER A 206 -19.96 23.16 -17.92
N ALA A 207 -20.74 22.70 -18.90
CA ALA A 207 -21.74 21.66 -18.70
C ALA A 207 -21.11 20.31 -18.27
N LEU A 208 -19.98 19.93 -18.87
CA LEU A 208 -19.24 18.72 -18.48
C LEU A 208 -18.74 18.80 -17.03
N ASN A 209 -18.15 19.93 -16.66
CA ASN A 209 -17.66 20.15 -15.30
C ASN A 209 -18.80 20.12 -14.28
N GLN A 210 -19.93 20.77 -14.58
CA GLN A 210 -21.10 20.76 -13.71
C GLN A 210 -21.66 19.33 -13.54
N ALA A 211 -21.79 18.58 -14.63
CA ALA A 211 -22.25 17.18 -14.56
C ALA A 211 -21.34 16.30 -13.69
N CYS A 212 -20.01 16.51 -13.77
CA CYS A 212 -19.04 15.88 -12.88
C CYS A 212 -19.26 16.27 -11.41
N LEU A 213 -19.42 17.56 -11.11
CA LEU A 213 -19.61 18.03 -9.74
C LEU A 213 -20.92 17.51 -9.13
N ASP A 214 -22.00 17.46 -9.91
CA ASP A 214 -23.29 16.95 -9.45
C ASP A 214 -23.20 15.44 -9.16
N SER A 215 -22.58 14.68 -10.06
CA SER A 215 -22.39 13.23 -9.91
C SER A 215 -21.48 12.86 -8.72
N ALA A 216 -20.54 13.74 -8.36
CA ALA A 216 -19.59 13.50 -7.26
C ALA A 216 -20.27 13.40 -5.88
N THR A 217 -21.52 13.85 -5.74
CA THR A 217 -22.31 13.79 -4.49
C THR A 217 -22.86 12.41 -4.17
N ALA A 218 -22.80 11.47 -5.12
CA ALA A 218 -23.25 10.09 -4.91
C ALA A 218 -22.34 9.34 -3.93
N GLN A 219 -22.86 8.21 -3.43
CA GLN A 219 -22.09 7.26 -2.62
C GLN A 219 -20.95 6.62 -3.42
N PRO A 220 -19.88 6.13 -2.77
CA PRO A 220 -18.76 5.49 -3.45
C PRO A 220 -19.23 4.32 -4.31
N GLY A 221 -18.69 4.24 -5.54
CA GLY A 221 -19.11 3.27 -6.53
C GLY A 221 -18.35 3.42 -7.85
N LEU A 222 -18.87 2.79 -8.90
CA LEU A 222 -18.30 2.88 -10.24
C LEU A 222 -19.00 3.99 -11.04
N PHE A 223 -18.19 4.90 -11.59
CA PHE A 223 -18.65 6.01 -12.42
C PHE A 223 -17.97 5.97 -13.79
N THR A 224 -18.72 6.37 -14.82
CA THR A 224 -18.21 6.42 -16.19
C THR A 224 -18.36 7.84 -16.74
N LEU A 225 -17.25 8.43 -17.20
CA LEU A 225 -17.26 9.70 -17.92
C LEU A 225 -17.00 9.49 -19.40
N SER A 226 -18.01 9.76 -20.23
CA SER A 226 -17.90 9.71 -21.68
C SER A 226 -17.97 11.11 -22.27
N ALA A 227 -16.83 11.60 -22.80
CA ALA A 227 -16.78 12.87 -23.52
C ALA A 227 -15.72 12.84 -24.64
N PRO A 228 -15.88 13.65 -25.71
CA PRO A 228 -14.89 13.74 -26.79
C PRO A 228 -13.51 14.20 -26.30
N THR A 229 -12.44 13.92 -27.04
CA THR A 229 -11.13 14.53 -26.80
C THR A 229 -11.20 16.06 -26.92
N GLY A 230 -10.40 16.78 -26.12
CA GLY A 230 -10.41 18.26 -26.10
C GLY A 230 -11.55 18.92 -25.31
N SER A 231 -12.50 18.13 -24.78
CA SER A 231 -13.63 18.60 -23.95
C SER A 231 -13.26 18.98 -22.51
N GLY A 232 -12.00 18.83 -22.10
CA GLY A 232 -11.55 19.17 -20.73
C GLY A 232 -11.71 18.05 -19.70
N LYS A 233 -11.79 16.78 -20.15
CA LYS A 233 -11.96 15.60 -19.28
C LYS A 233 -11.00 15.56 -18.09
N THR A 234 -9.72 15.87 -18.28
CA THR A 234 -8.71 15.76 -17.22
C THR A 234 -9.09 16.60 -15.98
N LEU A 235 -9.37 17.90 -16.16
CA LEU A 235 -9.75 18.78 -15.06
C LEU A 235 -11.15 18.49 -14.55
N ALA A 236 -12.09 18.09 -15.42
CA ALA A 236 -13.44 17.70 -14.99
C ALA A 236 -13.44 16.41 -14.15
N MET A 237 -12.58 15.44 -14.47
CA MET A 237 -12.37 14.23 -13.66
C MET A 237 -11.70 14.56 -12.33
N LEU A 238 -10.74 15.48 -12.31
CA LEU A 238 -10.13 15.94 -11.07
C LEU A 238 -11.16 16.67 -10.18
N ALA A 239 -12.02 17.50 -10.76
CA ALA A 239 -13.10 18.17 -10.05
C ALA A 239 -14.10 17.16 -9.43
N PHE A 240 -14.48 16.14 -10.20
CA PHE A 240 -15.26 15.01 -9.68
C PHE A 240 -14.55 14.35 -8.51
N ALA A 241 -13.28 13.96 -8.67
CA ALA A 241 -12.54 13.20 -7.68
C ALA A 241 -12.34 13.98 -6.37
N LEU A 242 -12.01 15.27 -6.45
CA LEU A 242 -11.83 16.14 -5.28
C LEU A 242 -13.14 16.34 -4.52
N ARG A 243 -14.24 16.66 -5.23
CA ARG A 243 -15.55 16.80 -4.59
C ARG A 243 -16.05 15.49 -3.98
N HIS A 244 -15.83 14.38 -4.67
CA HIS A 244 -16.22 13.07 -4.18
C HIS A 244 -15.41 12.67 -2.94
N ALA A 245 -14.11 12.97 -2.93
CA ALA A 245 -13.24 12.75 -1.78
C ALA A 245 -13.63 13.61 -0.57
N GLU A 246 -13.98 14.88 -0.79
CA GLU A 246 -14.43 15.79 0.27
C GLU A 246 -15.72 15.30 0.97
N ILE A 247 -16.71 14.87 0.17
CA ILE A 247 -18.02 14.41 0.64
C ILE A 247 -17.89 13.07 1.36
N ASN A 248 -17.15 12.12 0.77
CA ASN A 248 -17.05 10.75 1.27
C ASN A 248 -15.84 10.51 2.18
N LYS A 249 -15.10 11.56 2.56
CA LYS A 249 -13.93 11.52 3.45
C LYS A 249 -12.87 10.53 2.98
N LEU A 250 -12.52 10.59 1.70
CA LEU A 250 -11.47 9.77 1.11
C LEU A 250 -10.11 10.45 1.29
N ASP A 251 -9.09 9.65 1.60
CA ASP A 251 -7.76 10.17 1.94
C ASP A 251 -6.85 10.44 0.74
N ARG A 252 -7.15 9.85 -0.43
CA ARG A 252 -6.26 9.84 -1.60
C ARG A 252 -7.03 9.79 -2.91
N ILE A 253 -6.45 10.39 -3.95
CA ILE A 253 -6.89 10.26 -5.35
C ILE A 253 -5.76 9.60 -6.12
N ILE A 254 -6.06 8.47 -6.77
CA ILE A 254 -5.09 7.73 -7.60
C ILE A 254 -5.55 7.83 -9.04
N VAL A 255 -4.69 8.34 -9.92
CA VAL A 255 -4.97 8.50 -11.35
C VAL A 255 -4.10 7.53 -12.13
N VAL A 256 -4.72 6.60 -12.86
CA VAL A 256 -4.04 5.57 -13.66
C VAL A 256 -4.30 5.85 -15.14
N ILE A 257 -3.24 6.04 -15.93
CA ILE A 257 -3.33 6.42 -17.35
C ILE A 257 -2.40 5.52 -18.18
N PRO A 258 -2.85 4.99 -19.34
CA PRO A 258 -2.13 3.93 -20.05
C PRO A 258 -0.91 4.36 -20.89
N TYR A 259 -0.39 5.58 -20.75
CA TYR A 259 0.78 6.05 -21.52
C TYR A 259 1.63 7.04 -20.73
N LEU A 260 2.95 6.84 -20.74
CA LEU A 260 3.91 7.68 -20.03
C LEU A 260 3.76 9.17 -20.39
N SER A 261 3.72 9.50 -21.68
CA SER A 261 3.59 10.89 -22.15
C SER A 261 2.31 11.59 -21.65
N ILE A 262 1.22 10.84 -21.45
CA ILE A 262 -0.03 11.40 -20.92
C ILE A 262 0.05 11.53 -19.40
N ILE A 263 0.72 10.61 -18.71
CA ILE A 263 1.01 10.72 -17.27
C ILE A 263 1.83 12.00 -17.02
N GLU A 264 2.96 12.17 -17.69
CA GLU A 264 3.84 13.34 -17.54
C GLU A 264 3.09 14.66 -17.79
N GLN A 265 2.26 14.73 -18.84
CA GLN A 265 1.45 15.91 -19.12
C GLN A 265 0.40 16.18 -18.02
N THR A 266 -0.23 15.13 -17.51
CA THR A 266 -1.27 15.25 -16.47
C THR A 266 -0.65 15.65 -15.14
N ALA A 267 0.45 15.00 -14.75
CA ALA A 267 1.20 15.31 -13.54
C ALA A 267 1.72 16.75 -13.58
N LYS A 268 2.34 17.19 -14.69
CA LYS A 268 2.74 18.59 -14.88
C LYS A 268 1.59 19.57 -14.65
N THR A 269 0.41 19.27 -15.21
CA THR A 269 -0.79 20.10 -15.02
C THR A 269 -1.18 20.19 -13.54
N TYR A 270 -1.08 19.08 -12.80
CA TYR A 270 -1.41 19.03 -11.38
C TYR A 270 -0.34 19.71 -10.50
N HIS A 271 0.95 19.57 -10.84
CA HIS A 271 2.04 20.30 -10.19
C HIS A 271 1.84 21.81 -10.34
N GLU A 272 1.66 22.31 -11.57
CA GLU A 272 1.39 23.74 -11.83
C GLU A 272 0.18 24.26 -11.04
N LEU A 273 -0.82 23.40 -10.79
CA LEU A 273 -2.03 23.75 -10.06
C LEU A 273 -1.84 23.74 -8.53
N PHE A 274 -1.16 22.75 -7.97
CA PHE A 274 -1.17 22.46 -6.53
C PHE A 274 0.14 22.78 -5.81
N GLU A 275 1.28 22.65 -6.48
CA GLU A 275 2.60 22.86 -5.86
C GLU A 275 2.76 24.26 -5.23
N PRO A 276 2.28 25.37 -5.84
CA PRO A 276 2.34 26.69 -5.20
C PRO A 276 1.56 26.82 -3.89
N HIS A 277 0.66 25.87 -3.59
CA HIS A 277 -0.24 25.93 -2.44
C HIS A 277 0.03 24.86 -1.38
N PHE A 278 0.57 23.71 -1.79
CA PHE A 278 0.77 22.53 -0.95
C PHE A 278 2.21 22.01 -0.94
N GLY A 279 3.09 22.53 -1.79
CA GLY A 279 4.46 22.04 -1.95
C GLY A 279 4.59 20.91 -2.98
N SER A 280 5.84 20.56 -3.30
CA SER A 280 6.17 19.62 -4.39
C SER A 280 5.77 18.17 -4.11
N GLU A 281 5.58 17.80 -2.83
CA GLU A 281 5.24 16.43 -2.41
C GLU A 281 3.73 16.14 -2.40
N TYR A 282 2.90 17.13 -2.74
CA TYR A 282 1.43 16.95 -2.76
C TYR A 282 0.94 16.13 -3.96
N VAL A 283 1.65 16.22 -5.08
CA VAL A 283 1.40 15.40 -6.28
C VAL A 283 2.58 14.46 -6.43
N LEU A 284 2.30 13.16 -6.42
CA LEU A 284 3.29 12.11 -6.63
C LEU A 284 3.03 11.44 -7.97
N GLU A 285 4.10 11.26 -8.75
CA GLU A 285 4.06 10.55 -10.02
C GLU A 285 4.96 9.30 -9.98
N HIS A 286 4.53 8.26 -10.70
CA HIS A 286 5.27 7.02 -10.89
C HIS A 286 5.07 6.54 -12.32
N HIS A 287 6.11 6.00 -12.94
CA HIS A 287 6.21 5.70 -14.36
C HIS A 287 6.68 4.27 -14.60
#